data_AF-A0A7K9HPI5-F1
#
_entry.id   AF-A0A7K9HPI5-F1
#
_cell.length_a   1.000
_cell.length_b   1.000
_cell.length_c   1.000
_cell.angle_alpha   90.00
_cell.angle_beta   90.00
_cell.angle_gamma   90.00
#
_symmetry.space_group_name_H-M   'P 1'
#
loop_
_entity.id
_entity.type
_entity.pdbx_description
1 polymer ?
#
loop_
_entity_poly.entity_id
_entity_poly.type
_entity_poly.pdbx_seq_one_letter_code
_entity_poly.pdbx_strand_id
1 'polypeptide(L)'
;RWKNWWIRGILTLAMISVFFLIIYLGSFMLMLLVLSIQVKCYHEIITIGYRVYHSYDLPWFRSLSWYFLLCVNYFFYGETVADYFATFVQRREQLQFLIRYHRFISFALYLTGFCMFVLSLVKKHYRLQFYMFAWTHVTLLITVTQSHLVIQNLFEGMIWFLVPISSVICNDITAYIFGFFFGRTPLIKLSPKKTWEGFIGGFFSTVVFGFIFSYFLAQHQYFVCPVEYNSETNRFMTECEASELFQMKKYSVPSLLQAVLGW
;
A
#
# COMPACT_ATOMS: atom_id res chain seq x y z
N ARG A 1 -11.48 33.23 -3.34
CA ARG A 1 -10.30 32.72 -4.09
C ARG A 1 -9.12 32.40 -3.16
N TRP A 2 -8.67 33.37 -2.35
CA TRP A 2 -7.60 33.18 -1.35
C TRP A 2 -7.92 32.19 -0.22
N LYS A 3 -9.19 32.14 0.23
CA LYS A 3 -9.64 31.17 1.24
C LYS A 3 -9.41 29.70 0.82
N ASN A 4 -9.68 29.36 -0.45
CA ASN A 4 -9.42 28.01 -0.96
C ASN A 4 -7.93 27.71 -1.13
N TRP A 5 -7.12 28.72 -1.44
CA TRP A 5 -5.67 28.57 -1.53
C TRP A 5 -5.05 28.32 -0.14
N TRP A 6 -5.46 29.10 0.86
CA TRP A 6 -5.08 28.91 2.26
C TRP A 6 -5.54 27.56 2.82
N ILE A 7 -6.79 27.16 2.58
CA ILE A 7 -7.29 25.84 3.02
C ILE A 7 -6.46 24.72 2.40
N ARG A 8 -6.16 24.79 1.10
CA ARG A 8 -5.33 23.78 0.43
C ARG A 8 -3.91 23.75 0.97
N GLY A 9 -3.28 24.91 1.16
CA GLY A 9 -1.92 24.99 1.71
C GLY A 9 -1.83 24.41 3.13
N ILE A 10 -2.76 24.79 4.01
CA ILE A 10 -2.82 24.28 5.39
C ILE A 10 -3.04 22.77 5.39
N LEU A 11 -3.97 22.25 4.58
CA LEU A 11 -4.23 20.81 4.50
C LEU A 11 -3.02 20.04 3.96
N THR A 12 -2.32 20.56 2.95
CA THR A 12 -1.10 19.92 2.44
C THR A 12 -0.02 19.87 3.51
N LEU A 13 0.19 20.97 4.23
CA LEU A 13 1.19 21.02 5.30
C LEU A 13 0.81 20.10 6.48
N ALA A 14 -0.47 20.03 6.81
CA ALA A 14 -0.99 19.09 7.80
C ALA A 14 -0.78 17.63 7.36
N MET A 15 -1.08 17.28 6.11
CA MET A 15 -0.88 15.92 5.58
C MET A 15 0.58 15.50 5.62
N ILE A 16 1.50 16.39 5.21
CA ILE A 16 2.95 16.13 5.24
C ILE A 16 3.42 15.97 6.69
N SER A 17 3.00 16.86 7.59
CA SER A 17 3.36 16.81 9.01
C SER A 17 2.88 15.51 9.67
N VAL A 18 1.62 15.11 9.43
CA VAL A 18 1.07 13.85 9.93
C VAL A 18 1.83 12.65 9.36
N PHE A 19 2.21 12.67 8.09
CA PHE A 19 2.98 11.57 7.49
C PHE A 19 4.35 11.42 8.14
N PHE A 20 5.10 12.51 8.34
CA PHE A 20 6.38 12.48 9.05
C PHE A 20 6.23 12.06 10.51
N LEU A 21 5.17 12.48 11.19
CA LEU A 21 4.86 12.04 12.55
C LEU A 21 4.62 10.53 12.60
N ILE A 22 3.87 9.98 11.64
CA ILE A 22 3.61 8.53 11.57
C ILE A 22 4.91 7.75 11.31
N ILE A 23 5.78 8.26 10.41
CA ILE A 23 7.10 7.66 10.18
C ILE A 23 7.90 7.65 11.48
N TYR A 24 7.91 8.76 12.22
CA TYR A 24 8.62 8.88 13.48
C TYR A 24 8.10 7.91 14.56
N LEU A 25 6.79 7.64 14.59
CA LEU A 25 6.19 6.65 15.49
C LEU A 25 6.52 5.19 15.12
N GLY A 26 7.09 4.94 13.94
CA GLY A 26 7.65 3.65 13.51
C GLY A 26 6.74 2.77 12.64
N SER A 27 7.26 1.60 12.28
CA SER A 27 6.65 0.70 11.27
C SER A 27 5.26 0.21 11.65
N PHE A 28 4.97 0.03 12.94
CA PHE A 28 3.64 -0.38 13.38
C PHE A 28 2.57 0.67 13.06
N MET A 29 2.88 1.96 13.23
CA MET A 29 1.94 3.03 12.86
C MET A 29 1.78 3.15 11.34
N LEU A 30 2.85 2.91 10.58
CA LEU A 30 2.77 2.82 9.12
C LEU A 30 1.90 1.65 8.66
N MET A 31 1.99 0.47 9.31
CA MET A 31 1.11 -0.66 9.05
C MET A 31 -0.37 -0.29 9.30
N LEU A 32 -0.67 0.36 10.43
CA LEU A 32 -2.04 0.82 10.74
C LEU A 32 -2.54 1.86 9.73
N LEU A 33 -1.67 2.75 9.25
CA LEU A 33 -2.00 3.71 8.20
C LEU A 33 -2.37 2.99 6.90
N VAL A 34 -1.55 2.03 6.45
CA VAL A 34 -1.81 1.24 5.23
C VAL A 34 -3.12 0.47 5.34
N LEU A 35 -3.38 -0.20 6.47
CA LEU A 35 -4.65 -0.89 6.75
C LEU A 35 -5.84 0.06 6.72
N SER A 36 -5.70 1.26 7.30
CA SER A 36 -6.75 2.27 7.31
C SER A 36 -7.08 2.78 5.90
N ILE A 37 -6.05 3.06 5.10
CA ILE A 37 -6.20 3.48 3.70
C ILE A 37 -6.85 2.37 2.88
N GLN A 38 -6.40 1.12 3.03
CA GLN A 38 -6.97 -0.05 2.36
C GLN A 38 -8.48 -0.19 2.65
N VAL A 39 -8.89 -0.15 3.93
CA VAL A 39 -10.31 -0.27 4.31
C VAL A 39 -11.13 0.89 3.73
N LYS A 40 -10.61 2.12 3.74
CA LYS A 40 -11.28 3.29 3.16
C LYS A 40 -11.41 3.19 1.64
N CYS A 41 -10.36 2.75 0.96
CA CYS A 41 -10.36 2.53 -0.49
C CYS A 41 -11.37 1.43 -0.88
N TYR A 42 -11.35 0.30 -0.17
CA TYR A 42 -12.33 -0.78 -0.37
C TYR A 42 -13.76 -0.28 -0.19
N HIS A 43 -14.02 0.47 0.89
CA HIS A 43 -15.33 1.05 1.15
C HIS A 43 -15.78 1.98 0.00
N GLU A 44 -14.90 2.82 -0.53
CA GLU A 44 -15.22 3.70 -1.65
C GLU A 44 -15.57 2.91 -2.92
N ILE A 45 -14.76 1.91 -3.29
CA ILE A 45 -14.99 1.09 -4.49
C ILE A 45 -16.28 0.29 -4.39
N ILE A 46 -16.55 -0.34 -3.24
CA ILE A 46 -17.81 -1.07 -3.01
C ILE A 46 -19.00 -0.12 -3.01
N THR A 47 -18.85 1.09 -2.46
CA THR A 47 -19.91 2.11 -2.48
C THR A 47 -20.24 2.57 -3.89
N ILE A 48 -19.23 2.71 -4.77
CA ILE A 48 -19.44 3.01 -6.19
C ILE A 48 -20.25 1.88 -6.85
N GLY A 49 -19.81 0.62 -6.67
CA GLY A 49 -20.53 -0.53 -7.19
C GLY A 49 -21.98 -0.58 -6.68
N TYR A 50 -22.19 -0.34 -5.39
CA TYR A 50 -23.52 -0.28 -4.79
C TYR A 50 -24.40 0.83 -5.40
N ARG A 51 -23.86 2.04 -5.59
CA ARG A 51 -24.62 3.16 -6.17
C ARG A 51 -25.10 2.87 -7.59
N VAL A 52 -24.29 2.19 -8.40
CA VAL A 52 -24.65 1.83 -9.79
C VAL A 52 -25.84 0.85 -9.83
N TYR A 53 -25.95 -0.02 -8.83
CA TYR A 53 -26.95 -1.08 -8.80
C TYR A 53 -27.98 -0.94 -7.67
N HIS A 54 -28.06 0.24 -7.06
CA HIS A 54 -28.96 0.52 -5.95
C HIS A 54 -30.42 0.29 -6.33
N SER A 55 -30.79 0.50 -7.60
CA SER A 55 -32.16 0.37 -8.10
C SER A 55 -32.75 -1.04 -8.04
N TYR A 56 -31.94 -2.06 -7.74
CA TYR A 56 -32.35 -3.46 -7.71
C TYR A 56 -32.64 -4.00 -6.29
N ASP A 57 -32.51 -3.16 -5.24
CA ASP A 57 -32.80 -3.48 -3.83
C ASP A 57 -32.32 -4.88 -3.39
N LEU A 58 -31.07 -5.19 -3.74
CA LEU A 58 -30.49 -6.50 -3.47
C LEU A 58 -30.19 -6.67 -1.98
N PRO A 59 -30.67 -7.76 -1.35
CA PRO A 59 -30.50 -7.97 0.07
C PRO A 59 -29.04 -8.34 0.41
N TRP A 60 -28.57 -7.93 1.59
CA TRP A 60 -27.28 -8.35 2.18
C TRP A 60 -25.98 -8.02 1.45
N PHE A 61 -26.00 -7.37 0.27
CA PHE A 61 -24.80 -7.11 -0.52
C PHE A 61 -23.69 -6.38 0.27
N ARG A 62 -24.05 -5.34 1.03
CA ARG A 62 -23.08 -4.56 1.84
C ARG A 62 -22.47 -5.42 2.95
N SER A 63 -23.30 -6.11 3.73
CA SER A 63 -22.87 -6.95 4.84
C SER A 63 -21.97 -8.09 4.36
N LEU A 64 -22.33 -8.73 3.25
CA LEU A 64 -21.54 -9.80 2.64
C LEU A 64 -20.19 -9.28 2.12
N SER A 65 -20.16 -8.09 1.53
CA SER A 65 -18.91 -7.46 1.07
C SER A 65 -17.95 -7.15 2.22
N TRP A 66 -18.47 -6.67 3.36
CA TRP A 66 -17.68 -6.45 4.57
C TRP A 66 -17.23 -7.77 5.22
N TYR A 67 -18.07 -8.81 5.18
CA TYR A 67 -17.70 -10.14 5.65
C TYR A 67 -16.50 -10.70 4.88
N PHE A 68 -16.53 -10.65 3.54
CA PHE A 68 -15.40 -11.11 2.73
C PHE A 68 -14.14 -10.26 2.95
N LEU A 69 -14.28 -8.96 3.19
CA LEU A 69 -13.13 -8.13 3.59
C LEU A 69 -12.49 -8.66 4.87
N LEU A 70 -13.28 -8.91 5.92
CA LEU A 70 -12.76 -9.46 7.18
C LEU A 70 -12.12 -10.83 6.98
N CYS A 71 -12.72 -11.71 6.19
CA CYS A 71 -12.17 -13.05 5.91
C CYS A 71 -10.81 -12.98 5.21
N VAL A 72 -10.70 -12.17 4.15
CA VAL A 72 -9.47 -12.03 3.38
C VAL A 72 -8.39 -11.31 4.18
N ASN A 73 -8.75 -10.30 4.98
CA ASN A 73 -7.81 -9.65 5.88
C ASN A 73 -7.30 -10.62 6.97
N TYR A 74 -8.18 -11.42 7.56
CA TYR A 74 -7.77 -12.44 8.53
C TYR A 74 -6.79 -13.44 7.93
N PHE A 75 -7.04 -13.89 6.68
CA PHE A 75 -6.12 -14.79 5.97
C PHE A 75 -4.73 -14.16 5.78
N PHE A 76 -4.63 -13.01 5.08
CA PHE A 76 -3.33 -12.42 4.77
C PHE A 76 -2.62 -11.83 5.99
N TYR A 77 -3.31 -11.05 6.82
CA TYR A 77 -2.69 -10.39 7.97
C TYR A 77 -2.50 -11.32 9.15
N GLY A 78 -3.31 -12.37 9.30
CA GLY A 78 -3.09 -13.39 10.33
C GLY A 78 -1.76 -14.12 10.14
N GLU A 79 -1.36 -14.39 8.89
CA GLU A 79 -0.06 -14.97 8.56
C GLU A 79 1.08 -13.99 8.86
N THR A 80 0.99 -12.74 8.40
CA THR A 80 1.98 -11.70 8.73
C THR A 80 2.14 -11.50 10.24
N VAL A 81 1.04 -11.46 10.99
CA VAL A 81 1.10 -11.33 12.45
C VAL A 81 1.73 -12.57 13.07
N ALA A 82 1.44 -13.77 12.56
CA ALA A 82 2.07 -14.99 13.04
C ALA A 82 3.59 -14.97 12.84
N ASP A 83 4.07 -14.51 11.67
CA ASP A 83 5.50 -14.50 11.34
C ASP A 83 6.27 -13.45 12.15
N TYR A 84 5.80 -12.20 12.18
CA TYR A 84 6.53 -11.08 12.81
C TYR A 84 6.28 -10.95 14.31
N PHE A 85 5.16 -11.48 14.82
CA PHE A 85 4.76 -11.35 16.23
C PHE A 85 4.63 -12.69 16.95
N ALA A 86 5.17 -13.79 16.38
CA ALA A 86 5.09 -15.15 16.94
C ALA A 86 5.32 -15.17 18.46
N THR A 87 6.41 -14.57 18.93
CA THR A 87 6.83 -14.63 20.34
C THR A 87 5.92 -13.83 21.27
N PHE A 88 5.37 -12.71 20.80
CA PHE A 88 4.39 -11.94 21.56
C PHE A 88 3.06 -12.69 21.67
N VAL A 89 2.62 -13.27 20.55
CA VAL A 89 1.32 -13.91 20.44
C VAL A 89 1.30 -15.26 21.15
N GLN A 90 2.42 -15.99 21.16
CA GLN A 90 2.58 -17.24 21.90
C GLN A 90 2.47 -17.08 23.42
N ARG A 91 2.58 -15.89 24.00
CA ARG A 91 2.34 -15.69 25.44
C ARG A 91 0.86 -15.78 25.84
N ARG A 92 -0.08 -15.81 24.88
CA ARG A 92 -1.53 -15.82 25.14
C ARG A 92 -2.19 -17.07 24.54
N GLU A 93 -2.72 -17.95 25.38
CA GLU A 93 -3.35 -19.21 24.96
C GLU A 93 -4.47 -19.03 23.91
N GLN A 94 -5.29 -17.98 24.06
CA GLN A 94 -6.38 -17.67 23.12
C GLN A 94 -5.86 -17.35 21.71
N LEU A 95 -4.76 -16.61 21.61
CA LEU A 95 -4.19 -16.21 20.33
C LEU A 95 -3.37 -17.33 19.70
N GLN A 96 -2.77 -18.22 20.51
CA GLN A 96 -2.11 -19.44 20.01
C GLN A 96 -3.08 -20.33 19.24
N PHE A 97 -4.31 -20.51 19.73
CA PHE A 97 -5.34 -21.28 19.02
C PHE A 97 -5.63 -20.67 17.63
N LEU A 98 -5.80 -19.35 17.57
CA LEU A 98 -6.09 -18.63 16.33
C LEU A 98 -4.96 -18.75 15.30
N ILE A 99 -3.69 -18.71 15.72
CA ILE A 99 -2.54 -18.91 14.81
C ILE A 99 -2.44 -20.37 14.38
N ARG A 100 -2.53 -21.32 15.33
CA ARG A 100 -2.35 -22.75 15.06
C ARG A 100 -3.35 -23.29 14.04
N TYR A 101 -4.60 -22.84 14.12
CA TYR A 101 -5.67 -23.26 13.20
C TYR A 101 -6.02 -22.19 12.17
N HIS A 102 -5.17 -21.19 11.96
CA HIS A 102 -5.42 -20.03 11.10
C HIS A 102 -5.91 -20.41 9.70
N ARG A 103 -5.22 -21.34 9.02
CA ARG A 103 -5.60 -21.79 7.67
C ARG A 103 -6.97 -22.48 7.65
N PHE A 104 -7.26 -23.30 8.66
CA PHE A 104 -8.54 -24.00 8.77
C PHE A 104 -9.68 -23.02 9.07
N ILE A 105 -9.49 -22.10 10.01
CA ILE A 105 -10.44 -21.04 10.35
C ILE A 105 -10.71 -20.16 9.13
N SER A 106 -9.66 -19.76 8.40
CA SER A 106 -9.79 -18.95 7.18
C SER A 106 -10.62 -19.67 6.11
N PHE A 107 -10.36 -20.97 5.89
CA PHE A 107 -11.13 -21.79 4.97
C PHE A 107 -12.60 -21.91 5.38
N ALA A 108 -12.87 -22.16 6.67
CA ALA A 108 -14.23 -22.26 7.20
C ALA A 108 -15.01 -20.93 7.09
N LEU A 109 -14.35 -19.80 7.38
CA LEU A 109 -14.92 -18.46 7.20
C LEU A 109 -15.26 -18.20 5.73
N TYR A 110 -14.35 -18.51 4.80
CA TYR A 110 -14.62 -18.33 3.38
C TYR A 110 -15.80 -19.19 2.90
N LEU A 111 -15.85 -20.47 3.28
CA LEU A 111 -16.98 -21.35 2.97
C LEU A 111 -18.29 -20.84 3.55
N THR A 112 -18.28 -20.34 4.78
CA THR A 112 -19.47 -19.76 5.41
C THR A 112 -19.96 -18.55 4.62
N GLY A 113 -19.05 -17.66 4.20
CA GLY A 113 -19.35 -16.54 3.31
C GLY A 113 -19.95 -16.97 1.98
N PHE A 114 -19.39 -18.02 1.37
CA PHE A 114 -19.89 -18.58 0.11
C PHE A 114 -21.30 -19.16 0.28
N CYS A 115 -21.56 -19.92 1.35
CA CYS A 115 -22.90 -20.41 1.67
C CYS A 115 -23.88 -19.26 1.90
N MET A 116 -23.49 -18.22 2.64
CA MET A 116 -24.33 -17.02 2.83
C MET A 116 -24.63 -16.32 1.51
N PHE A 117 -23.67 -16.23 0.59
CA PHE A 117 -23.89 -15.71 -0.75
C PHE A 117 -24.93 -16.52 -1.51
N VAL A 118 -24.78 -17.86 -1.54
CA VAL A 118 -25.71 -18.76 -2.23
C VAL A 118 -27.13 -18.63 -1.65
N LEU A 119 -27.26 -18.55 -0.32
CA LEU A 119 -28.55 -18.35 0.35
C LEU A 119 -29.16 -16.97 0.08
N SER A 120 -28.35 -15.95 -0.23
CA SER A 120 -28.81 -14.62 -0.60
C SER A 120 -29.32 -14.49 -2.04
N LEU A 121 -29.22 -15.55 -2.85
CA LEU A 121 -29.55 -15.50 -4.28
C LEU A 121 -31.07 -15.32 -4.50
N VAL A 122 -31.43 -14.27 -5.24
CA VAL A 122 -32.82 -13.94 -5.58
C VAL A 122 -33.10 -14.28 -7.04
N LYS A 123 -34.19 -15.01 -7.29
CA LYS A 123 -34.67 -15.35 -8.64
C LYS A 123 -34.79 -14.09 -9.50
N LYS A 124 -34.46 -14.20 -10.80
CA LYS A 124 -34.40 -13.13 -11.82
C LYS A 124 -33.17 -12.21 -11.76
N HIS A 125 -32.46 -12.11 -10.63
CA HIS A 125 -31.29 -11.22 -10.49
C HIS A 125 -29.95 -11.92 -10.36
N TYR A 126 -29.88 -13.24 -10.61
CA TYR A 126 -28.66 -14.04 -10.45
C TYR A 126 -27.45 -13.45 -11.17
N ARG A 127 -27.59 -13.06 -12.44
CA ARG A 127 -26.49 -12.51 -13.24
C ARG A 127 -25.89 -11.26 -12.56
N LEU A 128 -26.74 -10.38 -12.04
CA LEU A 128 -26.32 -9.18 -11.33
C LEU A 128 -25.61 -9.51 -10.01
N GLN A 129 -26.15 -10.44 -9.22
CA GLN A 129 -25.52 -10.89 -7.98
C GLN A 129 -24.16 -11.54 -8.20
N PHE A 130 -23.99 -12.33 -9.27
CA PHE A 130 -22.69 -12.87 -9.65
C PHE A 130 -21.71 -11.78 -10.12
N TYR A 131 -22.15 -10.77 -10.87
CA TYR A 131 -21.29 -9.63 -11.21
C TYR A 131 -20.83 -8.86 -9.97
N MET A 132 -21.73 -8.63 -9.02
CA MET A 132 -21.42 -8.00 -7.75
C MET A 132 -20.45 -8.83 -6.90
N PHE A 133 -20.65 -10.14 -6.85
CA PHE A 133 -19.75 -11.06 -6.17
C PHE A 133 -18.36 -11.10 -6.82
N ALA A 134 -18.29 -11.07 -8.15
CA ALA A 134 -17.02 -10.92 -8.86
C ALA A 134 -16.37 -9.56 -8.58
N TRP A 135 -17.15 -8.48 -8.57
CA TRP A 135 -16.67 -7.14 -8.24
C TRP A 135 -16.05 -7.07 -6.84
N THR A 136 -16.69 -7.67 -5.83
CA THR A 136 -16.12 -7.71 -4.47
C THR A 136 -14.81 -8.49 -4.45
N HIS A 137 -14.74 -9.67 -5.08
CA HIS A 137 -13.54 -10.50 -5.11
C HIS A 137 -12.39 -9.85 -5.88
N VAL A 138 -12.66 -9.23 -7.02
CA VAL A 138 -11.65 -8.48 -7.79
C VAL A 138 -11.15 -7.28 -7.00
N THR A 139 -12.05 -6.55 -6.32
CA THR A 139 -11.65 -5.43 -5.46
C THR A 139 -10.80 -5.91 -4.29
N LEU A 140 -11.15 -7.03 -3.64
CA LEU A 140 -10.36 -7.62 -2.56
C LEU A 140 -8.98 -8.05 -3.05
N LEU A 141 -8.90 -8.72 -4.20
CA LEU A 141 -7.64 -9.13 -4.81
C LEU A 141 -6.73 -7.91 -5.08
N ILE A 142 -7.27 -6.84 -5.66
CA ILE A 142 -6.48 -5.64 -5.98
C ILE A 142 -6.05 -4.90 -4.70
N THR A 143 -7.00 -4.64 -3.79
CA THR A 143 -6.74 -3.80 -2.61
C THR A 143 -5.99 -4.51 -1.49
N VAL A 144 -6.37 -5.74 -1.14
CA VAL A 144 -5.84 -6.44 0.04
C VAL A 144 -4.51 -7.12 -0.26
N THR A 145 -4.37 -7.75 -1.43
CA THR A 145 -3.09 -8.39 -1.79
C THR A 145 -2.00 -7.34 -1.94
N GLN A 146 -2.30 -6.20 -2.59
CA GLN A 146 -1.33 -5.11 -2.71
C GLN A 146 -0.96 -4.51 -1.34
N SER A 147 -1.93 -4.26 -0.45
CA SER A 147 -1.63 -3.73 0.89
C SER A 147 -0.83 -4.72 1.75
N HIS A 148 -1.09 -6.02 1.63
CA HIS A 148 -0.31 -7.06 2.31
C HIS A 148 1.15 -7.09 1.85
N LEU A 149 1.40 -7.08 0.53
CA LEU A 149 2.75 -7.03 -0.02
C LEU A 149 3.51 -5.75 0.37
N VAL A 150 2.82 -4.62 0.42
CA VAL A 150 3.41 -3.35 0.90
C VAL A 150 3.82 -3.45 2.37
N ILE A 151 2.99 -4.10 3.21
CA ILE A 151 3.30 -4.30 4.62
C ILE A 151 4.45 -5.29 4.83
N GLN A 152 4.53 -6.36 4.04
CA GLN A 152 5.70 -7.26 4.08
C GLN A 152 7.00 -6.52 3.75
N ASN A 153 7.00 -5.72 2.67
CA ASN A 153 8.16 -4.90 2.32
C ASN A 153 8.51 -3.87 3.41
N LEU A 154 7.51 -3.29 4.07
CA LEU A 154 7.71 -2.34 5.17
C LEU A 154 8.44 -2.98 6.36
N PHE A 155 8.15 -4.24 6.67
CA PHE A 155 8.81 -4.96 7.77
C PHE A 155 10.23 -5.41 7.42
N GLU A 156 10.52 -5.71 6.15
CA GLU A 156 11.89 -5.97 5.66
C GLU A 156 12.77 -4.69 5.65
N GLY A 157 12.15 -3.51 5.60
CA GLY A 157 12.83 -2.23 5.78
C GLY A 157 11.95 -1.07 5.32
N MET A 158 11.91 0.01 6.11
CA MET A 158 11.07 1.18 5.79
C MET A 158 11.46 1.83 4.45
N ILE A 159 12.71 1.69 4.01
CA ILE A 159 13.19 2.21 2.74
C ILE A 159 12.38 1.67 1.55
N TRP A 160 11.98 0.39 1.59
CA TRP A 160 11.17 -0.26 0.55
C TRP A 160 9.74 0.28 0.48
N PHE A 161 9.26 0.93 1.55
CA PHE A 161 7.99 1.63 1.58
C PHE A 161 8.14 3.10 1.17
N LEU A 162 9.14 3.80 1.75
CA LEU A 162 9.30 5.25 1.61
C LEU A 162 9.77 5.67 0.22
N VAL A 163 10.72 4.94 -0.37
CA VAL A 163 11.27 5.30 -1.69
C VAL A 163 10.21 5.21 -2.79
N PRO A 164 9.44 4.11 -2.94
CA PRO A 164 8.40 4.05 -3.97
C PRO A 164 7.29 5.09 -3.78
N ILE A 165 6.81 5.29 -2.55
CA ILE A 165 5.73 6.25 -2.27
C ILE A 165 6.19 7.69 -2.53
N SER A 166 7.38 8.05 -2.06
CA SER A 166 7.95 9.38 -2.29
C SER A 166 8.23 9.62 -3.78
N SER A 167 8.62 8.57 -4.52
CA SER A 167 8.83 8.64 -5.97
C SER A 167 7.52 8.92 -6.72
N VAL A 168 6.41 8.27 -6.33
CA VAL A 168 5.08 8.54 -6.92
C VAL A 168 4.63 9.98 -6.62
N ILE A 169 4.81 10.44 -5.38
CA ILE A 169 4.47 11.83 -4.99
C ILE A 169 5.32 12.83 -5.78
N CYS A 170 6.63 12.61 -5.86
CA CYS A 170 7.54 13.44 -6.62
C CYS A 170 7.16 13.47 -8.11
N ASN A 171 6.84 12.31 -8.69
CA ASN A 171 6.39 12.21 -10.08
C ASN A 171 5.14 13.05 -10.33
N ASP A 172 4.12 12.95 -9.48
CA ASP A 172 2.87 13.69 -9.66
C ASP A 172 3.05 15.21 -9.51
N ILE A 173 3.84 15.65 -8.52
CA ILE A 173 4.16 17.08 -8.34
C ILE A 173 4.92 17.62 -9.54
N THR A 174 5.91 16.87 -10.02
CA THR A 174 6.83 17.33 -11.06
C THR A 174 6.16 17.28 -12.43
N ALA A 175 5.36 16.25 -12.70
CA ALA A 175 4.54 16.16 -13.90
C ALA A 175 3.51 17.31 -13.97
N TYR A 176 2.95 17.72 -12.83
CA TYR A 176 2.11 18.91 -12.76
C TYR A 176 2.89 20.19 -13.07
N ILE A 177 4.08 20.38 -12.48
CA ILE A 177 4.92 21.58 -12.71
C ILE A 177 5.33 21.68 -14.18
N PHE A 178 5.92 20.63 -14.76
CA PHE A 178 6.31 20.63 -16.17
C PHE A 178 5.11 20.70 -17.11
N GLY A 179 4.00 20.04 -16.77
CA GLY A 179 2.75 20.13 -17.52
C GLY A 179 2.15 21.55 -17.50
N PHE A 180 2.31 22.30 -16.42
CA PHE A 180 1.85 23.68 -16.33
C PHE A 180 2.70 24.65 -17.16
N PHE A 181 4.04 24.51 -17.13
CA PHE A 181 4.93 25.42 -17.85
C PHE A 181 5.12 25.08 -19.34
N PHE A 182 5.17 23.80 -19.69
CA PHE A 182 5.52 23.32 -21.03
C PHE A 182 4.43 22.50 -21.71
N GLY A 183 3.31 22.23 -21.02
CA GLY A 183 2.26 21.36 -21.53
C GLY A 183 1.54 21.94 -22.75
N ARG A 184 1.70 21.28 -23.89
CA ARG A 184 1.00 21.63 -25.15
C ARG A 184 0.23 20.45 -25.71
N THR A 185 0.72 19.22 -25.49
CA THR A 185 0.15 18.02 -26.09
C THR A 185 -0.52 17.11 -25.05
N PRO A 186 -1.83 16.82 -25.16
CA PRO A 186 -2.53 15.97 -24.20
C PRO A 186 -2.13 14.50 -24.36
N LEU A 187 -1.97 13.79 -23.24
CA LEU A 187 -1.55 12.39 -23.19
C LEU A 187 -2.70 11.42 -23.48
N ILE A 188 -3.87 11.63 -22.82
CA ILE A 188 -5.03 10.73 -22.90
C ILE A 188 -6.32 11.54 -23.01
N LYS A 189 -7.25 11.12 -23.88
CA LYS A 189 -8.56 11.77 -24.08
C LYS A 189 -9.44 11.79 -22.82
N LEU A 190 -9.36 10.75 -21.99
CA LEU A 190 -10.07 10.66 -20.71
C LEU A 190 -9.61 11.71 -19.68
N SER A 191 -8.36 12.18 -19.78
CA SER A 191 -7.79 13.17 -18.86
C SER A 191 -7.04 14.26 -19.63
N PRO A 192 -7.75 15.24 -20.22
CA PRO A 192 -7.17 16.22 -21.13
C PRO A 192 -6.16 17.16 -20.47
N LYS A 193 -6.07 17.17 -19.14
CA LYS A 193 -5.10 17.96 -18.37
C LYS A 193 -3.74 17.29 -18.20
N LYS A 194 -3.62 15.99 -18.48
CA LYS A 194 -2.32 15.29 -18.47
C LYS A 194 -1.64 15.51 -19.81
N THR A 195 -0.40 15.99 -19.79
CA THR A 195 0.38 16.30 -21.01
C THR A 195 1.59 15.39 -21.17
N TRP A 196 2.04 15.19 -22.42
CA TRP A 196 3.25 14.41 -22.71
C TRP A 196 4.50 15.07 -22.14
N GLU A 197 4.60 16.40 -22.22
CA GLU A 197 5.74 17.14 -21.69
C GLU A 197 5.84 17.01 -20.16
N GLY A 198 4.69 17.03 -19.48
CA GLY A 198 4.60 16.76 -18.05
C GLY A 198 5.02 15.32 -17.70
N PHE A 199 4.59 14.33 -18.49
CA PHE A 199 4.98 12.93 -18.28
C PHE A 199 6.49 12.72 -18.40
N ILE A 200 7.13 13.27 -19.44
CA ILE A 200 8.58 13.15 -19.66
C ILE A 200 9.36 13.89 -18.55
N GLY A 201 8.93 15.11 -18.18
CA GLY A 201 9.56 15.88 -17.11
C GLY A 201 9.45 15.20 -15.74
N GLY A 202 8.28 14.60 -15.45
CA GLY A 202 8.07 13.77 -14.27
C GLY A 202 9.02 12.58 -14.24
N PHE A 203 9.12 11.82 -15.33
CA PHE A 203 10.00 10.66 -15.45
C PHE A 203 11.46 10.99 -15.11
N PHE A 204 12.06 11.97 -15.80
CA PHE A 204 13.47 12.33 -15.55
C PHE A 204 13.70 12.82 -14.13
N SER A 205 12.78 13.64 -13.60
CA SER A 205 12.93 14.20 -12.26
C SER A 205 12.79 13.12 -11.18
N THR A 206 11.88 12.17 -11.35
CA THR A 206 11.71 11.05 -10.41
C THR A 206 12.91 10.11 -10.42
N VAL A 207 13.54 9.87 -11.58
CA VAL A 207 14.77 9.08 -11.64
C VAL A 207 15.88 9.74 -10.83
N VAL A 208 16.13 11.03 -11.05
CA VAL A 208 17.15 11.80 -10.30
C VAL A 208 16.82 11.83 -8.81
N PHE A 209 15.56 12.12 -8.46
CA PHE A 209 15.08 12.12 -7.08
C PHE A 209 15.28 10.75 -6.42
N GLY A 210 14.94 9.66 -7.11
CA GLY A 210 15.07 8.29 -6.61
C GLY A 210 16.52 7.95 -6.22
N PHE A 211 17.50 8.31 -7.06
CA PHE A 211 18.92 8.11 -6.73
C PHE A 211 19.35 8.91 -5.50
N ILE A 212 19.04 10.20 -5.45
CA ILE A 212 19.43 11.09 -4.34
C ILE A 212 18.77 10.66 -3.03
N PHE A 213 17.46 10.38 -3.08
CA PHE A 213 16.68 10.03 -1.90
C PHE A 213 17.05 8.66 -1.34
N SER A 214 17.29 7.67 -2.21
CA SER A 214 17.76 6.34 -1.78
C SER A 214 19.14 6.43 -1.13
N TYR A 215 20.06 7.23 -1.70
CA TYR A 215 21.38 7.46 -1.11
C TYR A 215 21.29 8.08 0.30
N PHE A 216 20.41 9.07 0.48
CA PHE A 216 20.21 9.71 1.79
C PHE A 216 19.63 8.75 2.84
N LEU A 217 18.62 7.96 2.47
CA LEU A 217 17.99 7.02 3.39
C LEU A 217 18.91 5.83 3.74
N ALA A 218 19.72 5.36 2.79
CA ALA A 218 20.65 4.24 2.99
C ALA A 218 21.71 4.51 4.07
N GLN A 219 22.01 5.78 4.37
CA GLN A 219 22.96 6.17 5.42
C GLN A 219 22.43 5.94 6.85
N HIS A 220 21.11 5.76 7.01
CA HIS A 220 20.46 5.68 8.30
C HIS A 220 19.89 4.28 8.55
N GLN A 221 20.45 3.56 9.54
CA GLN A 221 20.07 2.18 9.85
C GLN A 221 18.57 2.02 10.17
N TYR A 222 17.96 3.02 10.80
CA TYR A 222 16.52 3.04 11.12
C TYR A 222 15.61 2.77 9.90
N PHE A 223 15.99 3.23 8.71
CA PHE A 223 15.18 3.02 7.50
C PHE A 223 15.52 1.74 6.75
N VAL A 224 16.73 1.22 6.94
CA VAL A 224 17.28 0.11 6.17
C VAL A 224 17.05 -1.23 6.86
N CYS A 225 17.12 -1.26 8.18
CA CYS A 225 17.07 -2.49 8.94
C CYS A 225 15.65 -3.08 9.01
N PRO A 226 15.54 -4.43 8.94
CA PRO A 226 14.28 -5.11 9.16
C PRO A 226 13.81 -4.90 10.60
N VAL A 227 12.50 -4.92 10.78
CA VAL A 227 11.88 -4.71 12.08
C VAL A 227 11.80 -6.04 12.82
N GLU A 228 12.54 -6.15 13.92
CA GLU A 228 12.49 -7.32 14.79
C GLU A 228 11.85 -7.00 16.15
N TYR A 229 11.05 -7.92 16.66
CA TYR A 229 10.46 -7.79 17.99
C TYR A 229 11.35 -8.46 19.04
N ASN A 230 11.99 -7.66 19.89
CA ASN A 230 12.78 -8.19 21.00
C ASN A 230 11.87 -8.51 22.21
N SER A 231 11.88 -9.79 22.60
CA SER A 231 11.02 -10.35 23.65
C SER A 231 11.47 -9.99 25.08
N GLU A 232 12.70 -9.50 25.24
CA GLU A 232 13.30 -9.10 26.51
C GLU A 232 12.95 -7.65 26.87
N THR A 233 12.97 -6.75 25.89
CA THR A 233 12.68 -5.32 26.08
C THR A 233 11.24 -4.94 25.73
N ASN A 234 10.47 -5.87 25.15
CA ASN A 234 9.14 -5.64 24.55
C ASN A 234 9.12 -4.43 23.58
N ARG A 235 10.24 -4.19 22.88
CA ARG A 235 10.41 -3.08 21.94
C ARG A 235 10.76 -3.62 20.56
N PHE A 236 10.33 -2.89 19.54
CA PHE A 236 10.78 -3.10 18.18
C PHE A 236 12.20 -2.54 18.03
N MET A 237 13.15 -3.38 17.64
CA MET A 237 14.52 -2.97 17.37
C MET A 237 14.71 -2.87 15.85
N THR A 238 15.45 -1.84 15.43
CA THR A 238 15.82 -1.57 14.03
C THR A 238 17.34 -1.41 13.93
N GLU A 239 18.05 -2.25 14.69
CA GLU A 239 19.52 -2.26 14.75
C GLU A 239 20.00 -3.53 14.06
N CYS A 240 20.64 -3.37 12.90
CA CYS A 240 21.19 -4.46 12.10
C CYS A 240 22.50 -4.02 11.43
N GLU A 241 23.31 -4.99 11.02
CA GLU A 241 24.40 -4.74 10.09
C GLU A 241 23.79 -4.49 8.70
N ALA A 242 24.04 -3.31 8.13
CA ALA A 242 23.46 -2.93 6.85
C ALA A 242 23.92 -3.90 5.75
N SER A 243 22.96 -4.54 5.06
CA SER A 243 23.21 -5.45 3.96
C SER A 243 24.09 -4.81 2.88
N GLU A 244 24.85 -5.64 2.15
CA GLU A 244 25.75 -5.20 1.06
C GLU A 244 25.05 -4.34 -0.01
N LEU A 245 23.72 -4.44 -0.14
CA LEU A 245 22.92 -3.62 -1.03
C LEU A 245 22.93 -2.13 -0.67
N PHE A 246 23.08 -1.81 0.61
CA PHE A 246 23.07 -0.44 1.13
C PHE A 246 24.48 0.10 1.38
N GLN A 247 25.51 -0.72 1.16
CA GLN A 247 26.91 -0.33 1.28
C GLN A 247 27.44 0.18 -0.07
N MET A 248 28.22 1.26 -0.03
CA MET A 248 28.84 1.82 -1.24
C MET A 248 29.93 0.89 -1.75
N LYS A 249 29.69 0.23 -2.88
CA LYS A 249 30.68 -0.61 -3.57
C LYS A 249 31.47 0.19 -4.60
N LYS A 250 32.79 -0.06 -4.65
CA LYS A 250 33.67 0.45 -5.71
C LYS A 250 33.54 -0.47 -6.93
N TYR A 251 33.05 0.07 -8.05
CA TYR A 251 32.98 -0.66 -9.32
C TYR A 251 34.12 -0.23 -10.24
N SER A 252 34.79 -1.20 -10.86
CA SER A 252 35.74 -0.94 -11.96
C SER A 252 34.95 -0.68 -13.24
N VAL A 253 35.22 0.44 -13.88
CA VAL A 253 34.58 0.81 -15.16
C VAL A 253 35.07 -0.15 -16.27
N PRO A 254 34.19 -0.66 -17.14
CA PRO A 254 34.60 -1.49 -18.28
C PRO A 254 35.63 -0.75 -19.15
N SER A 255 36.61 -1.49 -19.70
CA SER A 255 37.73 -0.92 -20.48
C SER A 255 37.27 -0.03 -21.65
N LEU A 256 36.10 -0.33 -22.23
CA LEU A 256 35.51 0.43 -23.33
C LEU A 256 35.01 1.82 -22.90
N LEU A 257 34.51 1.94 -21.66
CA LEU A 257 34.08 3.21 -21.07
C LEU A 257 35.27 4.02 -20.52
N GLN A 258 36.32 3.36 -20.02
CA GLN A 258 37.58 4.01 -19.66
C GLN A 258 38.21 4.73 -20.86
N ALA A 259 38.28 4.05 -22.02
CA ALA A 259 38.79 4.64 -23.26
C ALA A 259 37.98 5.85 -23.76
N VAL A 260 36.66 5.87 -23.52
CA VAL A 260 35.78 6.98 -23.93
C VAL A 260 35.80 8.14 -22.92
N LEU A 261 35.91 7.84 -21.62
CA LEU A 261 35.91 8.85 -20.54
C LEU A 261 37.31 9.41 -20.24
N GLY A 262 38.36 8.90 -20.88
CA GLY A 262 39.74 9.38 -20.71
C GLY A 262 40.32 9.08 -19.32
N TRP A 263 39.90 7.97 -18.72
CA TRP A 263 40.39 7.45 -17.45
C TRP A 263 41.32 6.25 -17.64
#